data_AF-T1BIZ7-F1
#
_entry.id   AF-T1BIZ7-F1
#
_cell.length_a   1.000
_cell.length_b   1.000
_cell.length_c   1.000
_cell.angle_alpha   90.00
_cell.angle_beta   90.00
_cell.angle_gamma   90.00
#
_symmetry.space_group_name_H-M   'P 1'
#
loop_
_entity.id
_entity.type
_entity.pdbx_description
1 polymer ?
#
loop_
_entity_poly.entity_id
_entity_poly.type
_entity_poly.pdbx_seq_one_letter_code
_entity_poly.pdbx_strand_id
1 'polypeptide(L)'
;MWIKKESAFESIVAPDVFYTAQGIVRARAHRYTNEELIERLRTLYQNRGFLSGLIIDETEGMPSTSIYSQRFGSLVRAYQMVGFTPDRDYRYLETNKFLRRFHPEIVNQTESRIASLGGIVRRDPATDLLRVNDEFSLSLVLARCQTPESGRHHWKVRFDTSSAPDITVAVRLDQANQVALDYYLLPRLDFGQSRIRLAERNPVEFESYRFDSLEYLYGMAERIRLRRVA
;
A
#
# COMPACT_ATOMS: atom_id res chain seq x y z
N MET A 1 -34.45 4.92 -14.00
CA MET A 1 -34.67 4.30 -15.32
C MET A 1 -33.41 4.51 -16.14
N TRP A 2 -32.78 3.44 -16.63
CA TRP A 2 -31.58 3.56 -17.48
C TRP A 2 -31.98 3.55 -18.95
N ILE A 3 -31.50 4.53 -19.73
CA ILE A 3 -31.74 4.63 -21.18
C ILE A 3 -30.42 4.33 -21.90
N LYS A 4 -30.42 3.34 -22.79
CA LYS A 4 -29.27 2.99 -23.65
C LYS A 4 -29.59 3.44 -25.08
N LYS A 5 -28.69 4.21 -25.70
CA LYS A 5 -28.73 4.53 -27.13
C LYS A 5 -27.58 3.81 -27.82
N GLU A 6 -27.91 2.88 -28.70
CA GLU A 6 -26.90 2.21 -29.53
C GLU A 6 -26.38 3.16 -30.60
N SER A 7 -25.09 3.05 -30.93
CA SER A 7 -24.41 3.92 -31.91
C SER A 7 -24.59 5.42 -31.61
N ALA A 8 -24.51 5.80 -30.33
CA ALA A 8 -24.63 7.20 -29.92
C ALA A 8 -23.48 8.09 -30.44
N PHE A 9 -22.35 7.47 -30.78
CA PHE A 9 -21.16 8.10 -31.35
C PHE A 9 -20.72 7.34 -32.60
N GLU A 10 -20.01 8.05 -33.48
CA GLU A 10 -19.36 7.45 -34.64
C GLU A 10 -18.31 6.42 -34.19
N SER A 11 -18.28 5.27 -34.86
CA SER A 11 -17.41 4.16 -34.50
C SER A 11 -15.97 4.44 -34.92
N ILE A 12 -15.03 4.38 -33.96
CA ILE A 12 -13.59 4.50 -34.23
C ILE A 12 -13.04 3.27 -34.99
N VAL A 13 -13.68 2.11 -34.80
CA VAL A 13 -13.33 0.84 -35.44
C VAL A 13 -14.55 0.23 -36.11
N ALA A 14 -14.33 -0.65 -37.09
CA ALA A 14 -15.42 -1.35 -37.76
C ALA A 14 -16.23 -2.21 -36.75
N PRO A 15 -17.58 -2.27 -36.90
CA PRO A 15 -18.44 -2.97 -35.94
C PRO A 15 -18.09 -4.46 -35.73
N ASP A 16 -17.71 -5.16 -36.79
CA ASP A 16 -17.28 -6.55 -36.77
C ASP A 16 -16.03 -6.78 -35.90
N VAL A 17 -15.05 -5.88 -35.98
CA VAL A 17 -13.85 -5.90 -35.12
C VAL A 17 -14.24 -5.70 -33.66
N PHE A 18 -15.13 -4.73 -33.39
CA PHE A 18 -15.63 -4.48 -32.03
C PHE A 18 -16.38 -5.69 -31.47
N TYR A 19 -17.27 -6.31 -32.25
CA TYR A 19 -18.02 -7.49 -31.81
C TYR A 19 -17.13 -8.72 -31.63
N THR A 20 -16.10 -8.89 -32.47
CA THR A 20 -15.10 -9.95 -32.32
C THR A 20 -14.32 -9.77 -31.02
N ALA A 21 -13.84 -8.56 -30.73
CA ALA A 21 -13.16 -8.25 -29.48
C ALA A 21 -14.08 -8.44 -28.25
N GLN A 22 -15.33 -7.98 -28.32
CA GLN A 22 -16.35 -8.25 -27.28
C GLN A 22 -16.58 -9.74 -27.08
N GLY A 23 -16.63 -10.53 -28.16
CA GLY A 23 -16.74 -11.99 -28.12
C GLY A 23 -15.55 -12.62 -27.39
N ILE A 24 -14.33 -12.20 -27.72
CA ILE A 24 -13.10 -12.64 -27.03
C ILE A 24 -13.12 -12.25 -25.55
N VAL A 25 -13.52 -11.02 -25.21
CA VAL A 25 -13.62 -10.55 -23.82
C VAL A 25 -14.68 -11.35 -23.04
N ARG A 26 -15.85 -11.60 -23.64
CA ARG A 26 -16.90 -12.43 -23.02
C ARG A 26 -16.50 -13.89 -22.88
N ALA A 27 -15.78 -14.44 -23.85
CA ALA A 27 -15.22 -15.79 -23.78
C ALA A 27 -14.13 -15.91 -22.71
N ARG A 28 -13.33 -14.85 -22.52
CA ARG A 28 -12.35 -14.72 -21.42
C ARG A 28 -13.01 -14.50 -20.06
N ALA A 29 -14.26 -14.03 -20.02
CA ALA A 29 -15.06 -13.94 -18.80
C ALA A 29 -15.60 -15.32 -18.35
N HIS A 30 -14.83 -16.39 -18.59
CA HIS A 30 -15.09 -17.69 -18.00
C HIS A 30 -15.01 -17.55 -16.48
N ARG A 31 -16.16 -17.68 -15.82
CA ARG A 31 -16.27 -17.52 -14.38
C ARG A 31 -15.91 -18.84 -13.72
N TYR A 32 -14.62 -19.03 -13.45
CA TYR A 32 -14.20 -20.12 -12.59
C TYR A 32 -14.83 -19.97 -11.21
N THR A 33 -15.38 -21.07 -10.70
CA THR A 33 -15.74 -21.19 -9.29
C THR A 33 -14.48 -21.33 -8.43
N ASN A 34 -14.61 -21.12 -7.11
CA ASN A 34 -13.47 -21.30 -6.22
C ASN A 34 -12.98 -22.75 -6.23
N GLU A 35 -13.90 -23.71 -6.34
CA GLU A 35 -13.65 -25.14 -6.39
C GLU A 35 -12.86 -25.50 -7.65
N GLU A 36 -13.26 -24.98 -8.82
CA GLU A 36 -12.55 -25.21 -10.09
C GLU A 36 -11.12 -24.65 -10.06
N LEU A 37 -10.93 -23.47 -9.47
CA LEU A 37 -9.60 -22.88 -9.32
C LEU A 37 -8.71 -23.75 -8.43
N ILE A 38 -9.22 -24.15 -7.27
CA ILE A 38 -8.49 -25.00 -6.31
C ILE A 38 -8.14 -26.34 -6.96
N GLU A 39 -9.07 -26.96 -7.69
CA GLU A 39 -8.82 -28.26 -8.30
C GLU A 39 -7.78 -28.18 -9.41
N ARG A 40 -7.83 -27.16 -10.28
CA ARG A 40 -6.77 -26.92 -11.28
C ARG A 40 -5.40 -26.73 -10.65
N LEU A 41 -5.35 -25.95 -9.56
CA LEU A 41 -4.11 -25.70 -8.84
C LEU A 41 -3.58 -26.96 -8.15
N ARG A 42 -4.47 -27.81 -7.62
CA ARG A 42 -4.14 -29.10 -7.01
C ARG A 42 -3.58 -30.07 -8.04
N THR A 43 -4.23 -30.19 -9.20
CA THR A 43 -3.77 -31.03 -10.31
C THR A 43 -2.39 -30.58 -10.81
N LEU A 44 -2.19 -29.27 -10.97
CA LEU A 44 -0.89 -28.73 -11.35
C LEU A 44 0.19 -29.08 -10.31
N TYR A 45 -0.13 -28.97 -9.02
CA TYR A 45 0.79 -29.32 -7.94
C TYR A 45 1.14 -30.81 -7.95
N GLN A 46 0.15 -31.70 -8.07
CA GLN A 46 0.37 -33.14 -8.16
C GLN A 46 1.25 -33.52 -9.35
N ASN A 47 1.09 -32.85 -10.49
CA ASN A 47 1.87 -33.15 -11.70
C ASN A 47 3.31 -32.62 -11.66
N ARG A 48 3.56 -31.48 -11.00
CA ARG A 48 4.87 -30.82 -11.03
C ARG A 48 5.68 -30.99 -9.74
N GLY A 49 5.02 -31.31 -8.62
CA GLY A 49 5.64 -31.40 -7.29
C GLY A 49 5.95 -30.06 -6.62
N PHE A 50 5.75 -28.93 -7.31
CA PHE A 50 5.90 -27.58 -6.75
C PHE A 50 5.05 -26.58 -7.55
N LEU A 51 4.74 -25.42 -6.94
CA LEU A 51 4.05 -24.32 -7.61
C LEU A 51 4.90 -23.05 -7.58
N SER A 52 4.83 -22.28 -8.65
CA SER A 52 5.31 -20.91 -8.70
C SER A 52 4.38 -20.06 -9.55
N GLY A 53 4.45 -18.74 -9.41
CA GLY A 53 3.65 -17.86 -10.25
C GLY A 53 3.95 -18.04 -11.74
N LEU A 54 5.23 -18.19 -12.06
CA LEU A 54 5.70 -18.43 -13.43
C LEU A 54 5.09 -19.70 -14.01
N ILE A 55 5.13 -20.82 -13.28
CA ILE A 55 4.57 -22.10 -13.75
C ILE A 55 3.07 -21.99 -14.01
N ILE A 56 2.33 -21.27 -13.16
CA ILE A 56 0.90 -21.08 -13.35
C ILE A 56 0.62 -20.28 -14.61
N ASP A 57 1.31 -19.16 -14.79
CA ASP A 57 1.10 -18.28 -15.94
C ASP A 57 1.59 -18.90 -17.26
N GLU A 58 2.58 -19.81 -17.23
CA GLU A 58 3.09 -20.54 -18.41
C GLU A 58 2.35 -21.84 -18.71
N THR A 59 1.54 -22.37 -17.79
CA THR A 59 0.80 -23.62 -18.01
C THR A 59 -0.45 -23.33 -18.83
N GLU A 60 -0.55 -23.97 -20.00
CA GLU A 60 -1.71 -23.84 -20.87
C GLU A 60 -3.01 -24.25 -20.17
N GLY A 61 -4.07 -23.45 -20.34
CA GLY A 61 -5.37 -23.69 -19.72
C GLY A 61 -5.45 -23.35 -18.22
N MET A 62 -4.39 -22.77 -17.63
CA MET A 62 -4.43 -22.23 -16.28
C MET A 62 -4.97 -20.79 -16.25
N PRO A 63 -5.81 -20.45 -15.26
CA PRO A 63 -6.08 -19.06 -14.91
C PRO A 63 -4.80 -18.36 -14.45
N SER A 64 -4.65 -17.08 -14.74
CA SER A 64 -3.46 -16.34 -14.33
C SER A 64 -3.32 -16.25 -12.80
N THR A 65 -2.09 -16.06 -12.34
CA THR A 65 -1.75 -15.88 -10.92
C THR A 65 -2.51 -14.74 -10.25
N SER A 66 -2.88 -13.71 -11.02
CA SER A 66 -3.72 -12.59 -10.58
C SER A 66 -5.14 -13.05 -10.19
N ILE A 67 -5.74 -13.99 -10.93
CA ILE A 67 -7.08 -14.52 -10.62
C ILE A 67 -7.04 -15.26 -9.27
N TYR A 68 -6.04 -16.12 -9.06
CA TYR A 68 -5.83 -16.82 -7.79
C TYR A 68 -5.61 -15.83 -6.63
N SER A 69 -4.74 -14.84 -6.83
CA SER A 69 -4.45 -13.83 -5.81
C SER A 69 -5.68 -13.02 -5.44
N GLN A 70 -6.50 -12.63 -6.42
CA GLN A 70 -7.72 -11.87 -6.19
C GLN A 70 -8.79 -12.72 -5.47
N ARG A 71 -8.98 -13.98 -5.89
CA ARG A 71 -10.00 -14.88 -5.35
C ARG A 71 -9.70 -15.34 -3.93
N PHE A 72 -8.44 -15.65 -3.64
CA PHE A 72 -8.01 -16.20 -2.35
C PHE A 72 -7.26 -15.19 -1.46
N GLY A 73 -7.17 -13.92 -1.91
CA GLY A 73 -6.52 -12.80 -1.22
C GLY A 73 -5.00 -12.76 -1.37
N SER A 74 -4.35 -13.87 -1.72
CA SER A 74 -2.94 -13.92 -2.14
C SER A 74 -2.65 -15.26 -2.83
N LEU A 75 -1.64 -15.29 -3.70
CA LEU A 75 -1.20 -16.53 -4.35
C LEU A 75 -0.75 -17.60 -3.35
N VAL A 76 -0.18 -17.19 -2.22
CA VAL A 76 0.27 -18.05 -1.13
C VAL A 76 -0.89 -18.74 -0.44
N ARG A 77 -1.96 -17.98 -0.16
CA ARG A 77 -3.19 -18.57 0.37
C ARG A 77 -3.75 -19.60 -0.61
N ALA A 78 -3.73 -19.31 -1.91
CA ALA A 78 -4.14 -20.29 -2.92
C ALA A 78 -3.29 -21.58 -2.85
N TYR A 79 -1.97 -21.46 -2.69
CA TYR A 79 -1.08 -22.61 -2.47
C TYR A 79 -1.42 -23.42 -1.22
N GLN A 80 -1.70 -22.73 -0.11
CA GLN A 80 -2.09 -23.39 1.14
C GLN A 80 -3.40 -24.19 1.01
N MET A 81 -4.36 -23.71 0.20
CA MET A 81 -5.62 -24.44 -0.06
C MET A 81 -5.40 -25.80 -0.73
N VAL A 82 -4.25 -26.01 -1.39
CA VAL A 82 -3.87 -27.28 -2.04
C VAL A 82 -2.75 -28.01 -1.29
N GLY A 83 -2.41 -27.58 -0.08
CA GLY A 83 -1.38 -28.20 0.75
C GLY A 83 0.05 -27.90 0.30
N PHE A 84 0.26 -26.95 -0.60
CA PHE A 84 1.59 -26.51 -0.99
C PHE A 84 2.05 -25.35 -0.09
N THR A 85 3.17 -25.56 0.59
CA THR A 85 3.85 -24.50 1.36
C THR A 85 5.17 -24.21 0.65
N PRO A 86 5.29 -23.07 -0.04
CA PRO A 86 6.51 -22.78 -0.79
C PRO A 86 7.66 -22.45 0.16
N ASP A 87 8.88 -22.83 -0.22
CA ASP A 87 10.09 -22.63 0.59
C ASP A 87 10.45 -21.15 0.80
N ARG A 88 9.92 -20.25 -0.04
CA ARG A 88 10.17 -18.82 0.09
C ARG A 88 9.37 -18.24 1.25
N ASP A 89 10.08 -17.45 2.03
CA ASP A 89 9.56 -16.75 3.20
C ASP A 89 8.46 -15.72 2.84
N TYR A 90 7.22 -16.03 3.21
CA TYR A 90 6.04 -15.19 2.96
C TYR A 90 5.77 -14.16 4.05
N ARG A 91 6.76 -13.84 4.89
CA ARG A 91 6.69 -12.77 5.90
C ARG A 91 6.10 -11.46 5.34
N TYR A 92 6.29 -11.14 4.06
CA TYR A 92 5.71 -9.94 3.45
C TYR A 92 4.17 -9.89 3.48
N LEU A 93 3.46 -11.03 3.49
CA LEU A 93 1.99 -11.05 3.58
C LEU A 93 1.52 -10.64 4.97
N GLU A 94 2.12 -11.20 6.02
CA GLU A 94 1.85 -10.81 7.39
C GLU A 94 2.26 -9.35 7.64
N THR A 95 3.42 -8.94 7.11
CA THR A 95 3.82 -7.53 7.11
C THR A 95 2.77 -6.65 6.42
N ASN A 96 2.29 -7.00 5.22
CA ASN A 96 1.29 -6.18 4.54
C ASN A 96 -0.05 -6.11 5.29
N LYS A 97 -0.47 -7.20 5.97
CA LYS A 97 -1.65 -7.17 6.85
C LYS A 97 -1.41 -6.25 8.03
N PHE A 98 -0.24 -6.35 8.67
CA PHE A 98 0.15 -5.46 9.75
C PHE A 98 0.13 -4.00 9.30
N LEU A 99 0.74 -3.66 8.16
CA LEU A 99 0.74 -2.30 7.61
C LEU A 99 -0.68 -1.74 7.41
N ARG A 100 -1.59 -2.56 6.88
CA ARG A 100 -3.00 -2.17 6.66
C ARG A 100 -3.76 -1.93 7.95
N ARG A 101 -3.39 -2.62 9.04
CA ARG A 101 -3.98 -2.42 10.37
C ARG A 101 -3.36 -1.24 11.09
N PHE A 102 -2.03 -1.13 11.06
CA PHE A 102 -1.26 -0.16 11.82
C PHE A 102 -1.38 1.26 11.27
N HIS A 103 -1.55 1.43 9.95
CA HIS A 103 -1.65 2.75 9.34
C HIS A 103 -2.87 3.55 9.84
N PRO A 104 -4.10 3.00 9.86
CA PRO A 104 -5.23 3.66 10.52
C PRO A 104 -5.00 3.94 12.00
N GLU A 105 -4.36 3.03 12.74
CA GLU A 105 -4.09 3.19 14.17
C GLU A 105 -3.20 4.42 14.45
N ILE A 106 -2.08 4.55 13.74
CA ILE A 106 -1.15 5.67 13.94
C ILE A 106 -1.73 7.01 13.47
N VAL A 107 -2.53 7.01 12.40
CA VAL A 107 -3.23 8.21 11.93
C VAL A 107 -4.23 8.67 12.97
N ASN A 108 -5.09 7.77 13.48
CA ASN A 108 -6.08 8.10 14.50
C ASN A 108 -5.42 8.55 15.82
N GLN A 109 -4.30 7.94 16.19
CA GLN A 109 -3.51 8.36 17.35
C GLN A 109 -2.96 9.78 17.17
N THR A 110 -2.44 10.09 15.99
CA THR A 110 -1.91 11.41 15.63
C THR A 110 -3.01 12.48 15.68
N GLU A 111 -4.17 12.22 15.07
CA GLU A 111 -5.33 13.12 15.13
C GLU A 111 -5.77 13.38 16.58
N SER A 112 -5.92 12.30 17.37
CA SER A 112 -6.35 12.38 18.77
C SER A 112 -5.36 13.17 19.62
N ARG A 113 -4.05 12.99 19.40
CA ARG A 113 -3.02 13.73 20.13
C ARG A 113 -3.01 15.21 19.78
N ILE A 114 -3.07 15.56 18.50
CA ILE A 114 -3.16 16.96 18.08
C ILE A 114 -4.42 17.62 18.67
N ALA A 115 -5.57 16.95 18.60
CA ALA A 115 -6.81 17.44 19.18
C ALA A 115 -6.71 17.66 20.71
N SER A 116 -6.03 16.76 21.43
CA SER A 116 -5.81 16.90 22.88
C SER A 116 -4.96 18.11 23.26
N LEU A 117 -4.12 18.60 22.34
CA LEU A 117 -3.33 19.83 22.48
C LEU A 117 -4.06 21.08 21.96
N GLY A 118 -5.36 20.96 21.66
CA GLY A 118 -6.19 22.05 21.14
C GLY A 118 -5.99 22.34 19.65
N GLY A 119 -5.22 21.53 18.94
CA GLY A 119 -5.06 21.61 17.49
C GLY A 119 -6.31 21.09 16.76
N ILE A 120 -6.47 21.51 15.50
CA ILE A 120 -7.55 21.07 14.62
C ILE A 120 -6.94 20.24 13.50
N VAL A 121 -7.50 19.06 13.21
CA VAL A 121 -7.07 18.22 12.09
C VAL A 121 -8.25 17.94 11.16
N ARG A 122 -8.04 18.10 9.85
CA ARG A 122 -8.97 17.68 8.80
C ARG A 122 -8.29 16.66 7.91
N ARG A 123 -8.88 15.47 7.81
CA ARG A 123 -8.39 14.37 6.97
C ARG A 123 -9.14 14.33 5.65
N ASP A 124 -8.42 14.26 4.54
CA ASP A 124 -8.98 13.96 3.23
C ASP A 124 -9.26 12.44 3.13
N PRO A 125 -10.52 12.00 2.94
CA PRO A 125 -10.86 10.59 2.89
C PRO A 125 -10.33 9.86 1.64
N ALA A 126 -9.97 10.58 0.58
CA ALA A 126 -9.46 9.99 -0.65
C ALA A 126 -7.93 9.81 -0.64
N THR A 127 -7.21 10.74 0.01
CA THR A 127 -5.73 10.78 -0.03
C THR A 127 -5.08 10.49 1.31
N ASP A 128 -5.85 10.49 2.40
CA ASP A 128 -5.35 10.41 3.78
C ASP A 128 -4.49 11.60 4.22
N LEU A 129 -4.48 12.67 3.44
CA LEU A 129 -3.77 13.90 3.77
C LEU A 129 -4.40 14.56 5.01
N LEU A 130 -3.57 14.88 6.00
CA LEU A 130 -4.01 15.59 7.20
C LEU A 130 -3.66 17.07 7.06
N ARG A 131 -4.67 17.93 7.07
CA ARG A 131 -4.52 19.38 7.20
C ARG A 131 -4.60 19.74 8.67
N VAL A 132 -3.50 20.24 9.23
CA VAL A 132 -3.40 20.63 10.64
C VAL A 132 -3.53 22.14 10.75
N ASN A 133 -4.43 22.60 11.60
CA ASN A 133 -4.60 24.00 11.97
C ASN A 133 -4.89 24.96 10.80
N ASP A 134 -5.27 24.42 9.64
CA ASP A 134 -5.29 25.08 8.33
C ASP A 134 -3.93 25.69 7.89
N GLU A 135 -2.86 25.43 8.64
CA GLU A 135 -1.52 26.04 8.50
C GLU A 135 -0.56 25.18 7.67
N PHE A 136 -0.57 23.87 7.89
CA PHE A 136 0.28 22.94 7.16
C PHE A 136 -0.42 21.62 6.90
N SER A 137 0.10 20.88 5.93
CA SER A 137 -0.38 19.57 5.50
C SER A 137 0.67 18.51 5.76
N LEU A 138 0.22 17.33 6.17
CA LEU A 138 1.11 16.21 6.44
C LEU A 138 0.54 14.88 5.94
N SER A 139 1.44 14.00 5.51
CA SER A 139 1.11 12.62 5.11
C SER A 139 1.90 11.64 5.98
N LEU A 140 1.24 10.64 6.55
CA LEU A 140 1.89 9.57 7.31
C LEU A 140 2.11 8.36 6.40
N VAL A 141 3.38 7.94 6.27
CA VAL A 141 3.78 6.80 5.44
C VAL A 141 4.49 5.76 6.28
N LEU A 142 3.98 4.53 6.28
CA LEU A 142 4.68 3.40 6.91
C LEU A 142 5.81 2.90 6.01
N ALA A 143 7.04 2.98 6.50
CA ALA A 143 8.20 2.43 5.85
C ALA A 143 8.54 1.08 6.49
N ARG A 144 8.35 0.00 5.73
CA ARG A 144 8.72 -1.36 6.17
C ARG A 144 10.23 -1.59 6.06
N CYS A 145 10.79 -2.30 7.03
CA CYS A 145 12.15 -2.84 6.98
C CYS A 145 12.25 -3.92 5.91
N GLN A 146 13.25 -3.79 5.03
CA GLN A 146 13.59 -4.76 4.01
C GLN A 146 14.99 -5.32 4.29
N THR A 147 15.08 -6.65 4.39
CA THR A 147 16.31 -7.39 4.64
C THR A 147 16.71 -8.18 3.39
N PRO A 148 17.56 -7.61 2.51
CA PRO A 148 18.14 -8.35 1.39
C PRO A 148 19.15 -9.39 1.90
N GLU A 149 19.53 -10.35 1.05
CA GLU A 149 20.49 -11.43 1.38
C GLU A 149 21.83 -10.91 1.92
N SER A 150 22.24 -9.70 1.53
CA SER A 150 23.43 -9.01 2.08
C SER A 150 23.36 -8.64 3.57
N GLY A 151 22.21 -8.85 4.23
CA GLY A 151 21.99 -8.59 5.66
C GLY A 151 21.73 -7.13 6.04
N ARG A 152 21.94 -6.16 5.14
CA ARG A 152 21.76 -4.73 5.45
C ARG A 152 20.32 -4.27 5.35
N HIS A 153 19.77 -3.84 6.48
CA HIS A 153 18.40 -3.34 6.56
C HIS A 153 18.23 -2.00 5.85
N HIS A 154 17.10 -1.83 5.18
CA HIS A 154 16.73 -0.56 4.58
C HIS A 154 15.22 -0.36 4.53
N TRP A 155 14.82 0.89 4.43
CA TRP A 155 13.44 1.34 4.42
C TRP A 155 13.22 2.22 3.20
N LYS A 156 12.24 1.85 2.37
CA LYS A 156 11.86 2.64 1.20
C LYS A 156 10.70 3.55 1.57
N VAL A 157 10.93 4.86 1.60
CA VAL A 157 9.89 5.87 1.78
C VAL A 157 9.44 6.33 0.40
N ARG A 158 8.14 6.28 0.14
CA ARG A 158 7.54 6.83 -1.09
C ARG A 158 6.79 8.09 -0.70
N PHE A 159 7.07 9.19 -1.38
CA PHE A 159 6.36 10.43 -1.16
C PHE A 159 5.08 10.45 -1.98
N ASP A 160 4.01 11.00 -1.42
CA ASP A 160 2.80 11.30 -2.17
C ASP A 160 3.00 12.60 -2.95
N THR A 161 3.60 12.46 -4.14
CA THR A 161 3.87 13.62 -5.02
C THR A 161 2.59 14.23 -5.60
N SER A 162 1.46 13.52 -5.55
CA SER A 162 0.18 14.01 -6.08
C SER A 162 -0.50 14.98 -5.12
N SER A 163 -0.52 14.65 -3.82
CA SER A 163 -1.06 15.54 -2.78
C SER A 163 -0.04 16.58 -2.29
N ALA A 164 1.26 16.34 -2.53
CA ALA A 164 2.36 17.26 -2.23
C ALA A 164 2.30 17.86 -0.81
N PRO A 165 2.25 17.03 0.25
CA PRO A 165 2.17 17.49 1.63
C PRO A 165 3.37 18.38 1.98
N ASP A 166 3.19 19.32 2.90
CA ASP A 166 4.28 20.15 3.40
C ASP A 166 5.31 19.29 4.16
N ILE A 167 4.84 18.28 4.90
CA ILE A 167 5.67 17.34 5.67
C ILE A 167 5.23 15.90 5.40
N THR A 168 6.18 15.03 5.03
CA THR A 168 5.96 13.58 5.04
C THR A 168 6.52 12.98 6.32
N VAL A 169 5.66 12.39 7.13
CA VAL A 169 6.04 11.66 8.34
C VAL A 169 6.28 10.21 7.96
N ALA A 170 7.54 9.82 7.80
CA ALA A 170 7.91 8.43 7.53
C ALA A 170 8.09 7.68 8.84
N VAL A 171 7.22 6.70 9.08
CA VAL A 171 7.27 5.81 10.25
C VAL A 171 8.10 4.59 9.87
N ARG A 172 9.36 4.52 10.31
CA ARG A 172 10.17 3.33 10.09
C ARG A 172 9.69 2.24 11.03
N LEU A 173 9.50 1.03 10.51
CA LEU A 173 9.21 -0.14 11.33
C LEU A 173 10.50 -0.86 11.74
N ASP A 174 10.42 -1.60 12.83
CA ASP A 174 11.50 -2.48 13.27
C ASP A 174 11.78 -3.62 12.28
N GLN A 175 12.81 -4.44 12.57
CA GLN A 175 13.21 -5.56 11.72
C GLN A 175 12.09 -6.59 11.55
N ALA A 176 11.24 -6.78 12.56
CA ALA A 176 10.09 -7.68 12.48
C ALA A 176 8.89 -7.06 11.73
N ASN A 177 8.92 -5.76 11.46
CA ASN A 177 7.80 -4.99 10.91
C ASN A 177 6.52 -5.09 11.77
N GLN A 178 6.66 -4.98 13.09
CA GLN A 178 5.57 -5.12 14.06
C GLN A 178 5.39 -3.89 14.95
N VAL A 179 6.39 -3.02 15.04
CA VAL A 179 6.31 -1.77 15.81
C VAL A 179 7.01 -0.64 15.08
N ALA A 180 6.64 0.60 15.39
CA ALA A 180 7.40 1.76 14.96
C ALA A 180 8.76 1.77 15.67
N LEU A 181 9.82 1.93 14.88
CA LEU A 181 11.20 2.03 15.34
C LEU A 181 11.57 3.48 15.63
N ASP A 182 11.29 4.37 14.69
CA ASP A 182 11.52 5.81 14.76
C ASP A 182 10.73 6.53 13.66
N TYR A 183 10.78 7.86 13.69
CA TYR A 183 10.02 8.75 12.82
C TYR A 183 10.95 9.72 12.10
N TYR A 184 10.70 9.96 10.82
CA TYR A 184 11.33 11.04 10.08
C TYR A 184 10.27 12.05 9.66
N LEU A 185 10.46 13.32 10.03
CA LEU A 185 9.62 14.42 9.56
C LEU A 185 10.33 15.08 8.39
N LEU A 186 9.92 14.73 7.17
CA LEU A 186 10.62 15.09 5.93
C LEU A 186 9.89 16.26 5.25
N PRO A 187 10.38 17.51 5.34
CA PRO A 187 9.75 18.64 4.68
C PRO A 187 9.90 18.54 3.16
N ARG A 188 8.84 18.89 2.43
CA ARG A 188 8.86 18.85 0.96
C ARG A 188 9.95 19.75 0.36
N LEU A 189 10.25 20.86 1.04
CA LEU A 189 11.28 21.82 0.63
C LEU A 189 12.67 21.19 0.51
N ASP A 190 12.98 20.26 1.42
CA ASP A 190 14.28 19.58 1.47
C ASP A 190 14.25 18.25 0.69
N PHE A 191 13.08 17.62 0.58
CA PHE A 191 12.88 16.29 0.00
C PHE A 191 11.92 16.31 -1.20
N GLY A 192 12.29 17.02 -2.27
CA GLY A 192 11.49 17.13 -3.52
C GLY A 192 11.50 15.89 -4.45
N GLN A 193 12.00 14.75 -4.00
CA GLN A 193 12.10 13.51 -4.80
C GLN A 193 10.82 12.66 -4.66
N SER A 194 10.60 11.67 -5.55
CA SER A 194 9.45 10.76 -5.44
C SER A 194 9.62 9.65 -4.41
N ARG A 195 10.85 9.40 -3.97
CA ARG A 195 11.19 8.39 -2.96
C ARG A 195 12.59 8.60 -2.39
N ILE A 196 12.81 8.15 -1.16
CA ILE A 196 14.14 8.00 -0.56
C ILE A 196 14.32 6.58 -0.02
N ARG A 197 15.58 6.23 0.28
CA ARG A 197 15.94 4.98 0.94
C ARG A 197 16.71 5.31 2.21
N LEU A 198 16.12 4.99 3.35
CA LEU A 198 16.77 5.06 4.65
C LEU A 198 17.47 3.73 4.94
N ALA A 199 18.58 3.78 5.65
CA ALA A 199 19.36 2.66 6.13
C ALA A 199 19.51 2.74 7.66
N GLU A 200 20.21 1.78 8.26
CA GLU A 200 20.51 1.80 9.70
C GLU A 200 21.42 2.97 10.08
N ARG A 201 22.26 3.42 9.15
CA ARG A 201 23.11 4.60 9.27
C ARG A 201 22.89 5.45 8.03
N ASN A 202 22.41 6.68 8.21
CA ASN A 202 22.19 7.61 7.12
C ASN A 202 23.19 8.77 7.18
N PRO A 203 23.39 9.48 6.06
CA PRO A 203 24.01 10.79 6.06
C PRO A 203 23.35 11.74 7.08
N VAL A 204 24.14 12.69 7.60
CA VAL A 204 23.70 13.62 8.66
C VAL A 204 22.48 14.44 8.24
N GLU A 205 22.34 14.71 6.95
CA GLU A 205 21.20 15.45 6.38
C GLU A 205 19.88 14.72 6.58
N PHE A 206 19.87 13.39 6.73
CA PHE A 206 18.65 12.66 7.08
C PHE A 206 18.46 12.57 8.60
N GLU A 207 19.56 12.36 9.34
CA GLU A 207 19.50 12.19 10.80
C GLU A 207 19.03 13.46 11.51
N SER A 208 19.19 14.65 10.92
CA SER A 208 18.61 15.90 11.46
C SER A 208 17.08 15.95 11.46
N TYR A 209 16.42 15.08 10.69
CA TYR A 209 14.97 15.00 10.60
C TYR A 209 14.40 13.76 11.32
N ARG A 210 15.25 13.02 12.04
CA ARG A 210 14.88 11.81 12.77
C ARG A 210 14.45 12.15 14.20
N PHE A 211 13.38 11.52 14.65
CA PHE A 211 12.82 11.65 15.98
C PHE A 211 12.45 10.28 16.54
N ASP A 212 12.64 10.08 17.84
CA ASP A 212 12.24 8.85 18.53
C ASP A 212 10.72 8.78 18.76
N SER A 213 10.03 9.91 18.67
CA SER A 213 8.57 10.02 18.85
C SER A 213 7.98 11.11 17.97
N LEU A 214 6.64 11.16 17.93
CA LEU A 214 5.89 12.21 17.24
C LEU A 214 5.68 13.48 18.08
N GLU A 215 6.31 13.60 19.26
CA GLU A 215 6.11 14.74 20.15
C GLU A 215 6.52 16.08 19.49
N TYR A 216 7.57 16.08 18.67
CA TYR A 216 7.94 17.28 17.90
C TYR A 216 6.83 17.69 16.92
N LEU A 217 6.20 16.72 16.24
CA LEU A 217 5.05 16.97 15.36
C LEU A 217 3.88 17.57 16.15
N TYR A 218 3.61 17.04 17.32
CA TYR A 218 2.51 17.49 18.17
C TYR A 218 2.74 18.91 18.70
N GLY A 219 3.98 19.24 19.07
CA GLY A 219 4.37 20.60 19.46
C GLY A 219 4.16 21.64 18.35
N MET A 220 4.38 21.28 17.08
CA MET A 220 4.06 22.17 15.94
C MET A 220 2.56 22.45 15.79
N ALA A 221 1.69 21.59 16.34
CA ALA A 221 0.25 21.73 16.26
C ALA A 221 -0.39 22.36 17.50
N GLU A 222 0.39 22.59 18.56
CA GLU A 222 -0.09 23.07 19.86
C GLU A 222 -0.72 24.47 19.75
N ARG A 223 -1.85 24.68 20.44
CA ARG A 223 -2.54 25.97 20.49
C ARG A 223 -2.46 26.59 21.87
N ILE A 224 -1.76 27.72 21.98
CA ILE A 224 -1.73 28.52 23.21
C ILE A 224 -2.86 29.56 23.15
N ARG A 225 -3.75 29.56 24.14
CA ARG A 225 -4.74 30.63 24.30
C ARG A 225 -4.04 31.89 24.81
N LEU A 226 -3.83 32.86 23.92
CA LEU A 226 -3.40 34.20 24.32
C LEU A 226 -4.54 34.87 25.09
N ARG A 227 -4.39 35.03 26.41
CA ARG A 227 -5.28 35.89 27.20
C ARG A 227 -5.04 37.33 26.74
N ARG A 228 -6.01 37.91 26.02
CA ARG A 228 -6.06 39.37 25.84
C ARG A 228 -6.36 39.99 27.21
N VAL A 229 -5.45 40.82 27.71
CA VAL A 229 -5.73 41.72 28.83
C VAL A 229 -6.71 42.78 28.30
N ALA A 230 -7.85 42.92 28.97
CA ALA A 230 -8.90 43.89 28.66
C ALA A 230 -8.50 45.30 29.13
#